data_AF-A0A845UF82-F1
#
_entry.id   AF-A0A845UF82-F1
#
_cell.length_a   1.000
_cell.length_b   1.000
_cell.length_c   1.000
_cell.angle_alpha   90.00
_cell.angle_beta   90.00
_cell.angle_gamma   90.00
#
_symmetry.space_group_name_H-M   'P 1'
#
loop_
_entity.id
_entity.type
_entity.pdbx_description
1 polymer ?
#
loop_
_entity_poly.entity_id
_entity_poly.type
_entity_poly.pdbx_seq_one_letter_code
_entity_poly.pdbx_strand_id
1 'polypeptide(L)'
;PPPPPPPPHCIIHVHNQRVECFIKALTGQGGFPDLVTEPAAEQRCHLGLWLRGEGYRRYANNPMLYEDLLGRHDSLHRLAREAKACHDLGDAQGVLQKISDLGRENRSLMALLQQTLP
;
A
#
# COMPACT_ATOMS: atom_id res chain seq x y z
N PRO A 1 -10.12 -10.06 -26.89
CA PRO A 1 -8.95 -9.32 -26.34
C PRO A 1 -9.20 -9.08 -24.85
N PRO A 2 -8.18 -9.13 -23.98
CA PRO A 2 -8.34 -8.72 -22.60
C PRO A 2 -8.69 -7.22 -22.53
N PRO A 3 -9.42 -6.77 -21.50
CA PRO A 3 -9.71 -5.35 -21.30
C PRO A 3 -8.40 -4.56 -21.14
N PRO A 4 -8.37 -3.27 -21.54
CA PRO A 4 -7.21 -2.43 -21.31
C PRO A 4 -6.93 -2.37 -19.79
N PRO A 5 -5.65 -2.32 -19.39
CA PRO A 5 -5.31 -2.20 -17.98
C PRO A 5 -5.91 -0.92 -17.41
N PRO A 6 -6.40 -0.94 -16.15
CA PRO A 6 -6.96 0.25 -15.53
C PRO A 6 -5.91 1.37 -15.50
N PRO A 7 -6.35 2.63 -15.66
CA PRO A 7 -5.43 3.75 -15.67
C PRO A 7 -4.73 3.91 -14.30
N PRO A 8 -3.52 4.50 -14.26
CA PRO A 8 -2.72 4.59 -13.04
C PRO A 8 -3.47 5.23 -11.86
N HIS A 9 -4.28 6.25 -12.11
CA HIS A 9 -5.06 6.93 -11.07
C HIS A 9 -6.05 5.98 -10.38
N CYS A 10 -6.66 5.04 -11.10
CA CYS A 10 -7.55 4.04 -10.50
C CYS A 10 -6.77 3.09 -9.59
N ILE A 11 -5.58 2.65 -10.00
CA ILE A 11 -4.76 1.72 -9.22
C ILE A 11 -4.27 2.37 -7.92
N ILE A 12 -3.80 3.61 -8.02
CA ILE A 12 -3.36 4.41 -6.86
C ILE A 12 -4.52 4.62 -5.90
N HIS A 13 -5.70 5.01 -6.41
CA HIS A 13 -6.90 5.20 -5.61
C HIS A 13 -7.33 3.92 -4.89
N VAL A 14 -7.37 2.78 -5.61
CA VAL A 14 -7.73 1.47 -5.04
C VAL A 14 -6.75 1.05 -3.94
N HIS A 15 -5.44 1.30 -4.12
CA HIS A 15 -4.46 0.99 -3.10
C HIS A 15 -4.63 1.89 -1.86
N ASN A 16 -4.80 3.20 -2.05
CA ASN A 16 -5.05 4.14 -0.94
C ASN A 16 -6.29 3.74 -0.15
N GLN A 17 -7.40 3.45 -0.84
CA GLN A 17 -8.65 3.03 -0.22
C GLN A 17 -8.47 1.73 0.57
N ARG A 18 -7.67 0.78 0.07
CA ARG A 18 -7.37 -0.47 0.78
C ARG A 18 -6.64 -0.21 2.10
N VAL A 19 -5.66 0.70 2.11
CA VAL A 19 -4.95 1.08 3.33
C VAL A 19 -5.91 1.75 4.33
N GLU A 20 -6.78 2.64 3.87
CA GLU A 20 -7.80 3.27 4.72
C GLU A 20 -8.78 2.25 5.31
N CYS A 21 -9.26 1.30 4.51
CA CYS A 21 -10.10 0.20 4.98
C CYS A 21 -9.37 -0.67 6.00
N PHE A 22 -8.09 -0.96 5.79
CA PHE A 22 -7.28 -1.72 6.73
C PHE A 22 -7.13 -0.98 8.07
N ILE A 23 -6.89 0.34 8.05
CA ILE A 23 -6.83 1.17 9.26
C ILE A 23 -8.17 1.17 10.00
N LYS A 24 -9.30 1.23 9.29
CA LYS A 24 -10.65 1.12 9.89
C LYS A 24 -10.87 -0.26 10.53
N ALA A 25 -10.43 -1.33 9.87
CA ALA A 25 -10.55 -2.68 10.42
C ALA A 25 -9.77 -2.83 11.75
N LEU A 26 -8.59 -2.20 11.86
CA LEU A 26 -7.80 -2.19 13.11
C LEU A 26 -8.55 -1.53 14.29
N THR A 27 -9.52 -0.65 14.04
CA THR A 27 -10.34 -0.01 15.08
C THR A 27 -11.71 -0.68 15.26
N GLY A 28 -11.88 -1.89 14.70
CA GLY A 28 -13.13 -2.65 14.77
C GLY A 28 -14.19 -2.19 13.77
N GLN A 29 -13.85 -1.32 12.81
CA GLN A 29 -14.77 -0.84 11.79
C GLN A 29 -14.61 -1.64 10.49
N GLY A 30 -15.40 -2.70 10.34
CA GLY A 30 -15.41 -3.57 9.16
C GLY A 30 -14.41 -4.72 9.23
N GLY A 31 -14.26 -5.44 8.11
CA GLY A 31 -13.34 -6.57 7.99
C GLY A 31 -11.98 -6.17 7.41
N PHE A 32 -10.94 -6.95 7.72
CA PHE A 32 -9.64 -6.78 7.10
C PHE A 32 -9.73 -7.07 5.60
N PRO A 33 -9.27 -6.15 4.72
CA PRO A 33 -9.24 -6.39 3.29
C PRO A 33 -8.19 -7.44 2.91
N ASP A 34 -8.49 -8.20 1.86
CA ASP A 34 -7.55 -9.15 1.27
C ASP A 34 -6.33 -8.45 0.64
N LEU A 35 -5.25 -9.21 0.47
CA LEU A 35 -4.00 -8.79 -0.17
C LEU A 35 -3.35 -7.59 0.53
N VAL A 36 -3.29 -7.65 1.86
CA VAL A 36 -2.57 -6.67 2.69
C VAL A 36 -1.51 -7.35 3.55
N THR A 37 -1.88 -8.38 4.33
CA THR A 37 -0.98 -8.98 5.33
C THR A 37 -0.49 -10.37 4.93
N GLU A 38 -1.12 -10.99 3.94
CA GLU A 38 -0.80 -12.33 3.46
C GLU A 38 0.65 -12.40 2.96
N PRO A 39 1.26 -13.61 2.94
CA PRO A 39 2.57 -13.81 2.34
C PRO A 39 2.62 -13.24 0.92
N ALA A 40 3.66 -12.47 0.63
CA ALA A 40 3.86 -11.80 -0.66
C ALA A 40 2.65 -10.96 -1.13
N ALA A 41 1.85 -10.41 -0.22
CA ALA A 41 0.73 -9.53 -0.55
C ALA A 41 1.17 -8.30 -1.37
N GLU A 42 2.33 -7.73 -1.05
CA GLU A 42 2.99 -6.68 -1.82
C GLU A 42 3.25 -7.10 -3.28
N GLN A 43 3.43 -8.40 -3.52
CA GLN A 43 3.61 -8.92 -4.87
C GLN A 43 2.30 -9.25 -5.59
N ARG A 44 1.16 -9.19 -4.91
CA ARG A 44 -0.14 -9.56 -5.50
C ARG A 44 -1.15 -8.42 -5.45
N CYS A 45 -0.88 -7.36 -4.71
CA CYS A 45 -1.73 -6.18 -4.68
C CYS A 45 -1.69 -5.45 -6.04
N HIS A 46 -2.76 -4.73 -6.37
CA HIS A 46 -2.89 -4.06 -7.67
C HIS A 46 -1.74 -3.07 -7.92
N LEU A 47 -1.31 -2.34 -6.88
CA LEU A 47 -0.19 -1.40 -6.99
C LEU A 47 1.15 -2.13 -7.22
N GLY A 48 1.44 -3.20 -6.48
CA GLY A 48 2.67 -3.97 -6.67
C GLY A 48 2.75 -4.64 -8.04
N LEU A 49 1.63 -5.17 -8.56
CA LEU A 49 1.55 -5.68 -9.94
C LEU A 49 1.81 -4.57 -10.96
N TRP A 50 1.25 -3.39 -10.74
CA TRP A 50 1.46 -2.24 -11.61
C TRP A 50 2.91 -1.72 -11.56
N LEU A 51 3.50 -1.59 -10.37
CA LEU A 51 4.88 -1.13 -10.17
C LEU A 51 5.87 -2.01 -10.92
N ARG A 52 5.71 -3.33 -10.93
CA ARG A 52 6.58 -4.24 -11.70
C ARG A 52 6.33 -4.23 -13.21
N GLY A 53 5.18 -3.74 -13.66
CA GLY A 53 4.79 -3.71 -15.07
C GLY A 53 4.92 -2.33 -15.68
N GLU A 54 3.82 -1.58 -15.69
CA GLU A 54 3.75 -0.24 -16.26
C GLU A 54 4.52 0.79 -15.42
N GLY A 55 4.48 0.68 -14.09
CA GLY A 55 5.23 1.57 -13.20
C GLY A 55 6.73 1.50 -13.46
N TYR A 56 7.29 0.31 -13.68
CA TYR A 56 8.69 0.13 -14.07
C TYR A 56 8.99 0.88 -15.37
N ARG A 57 8.20 0.66 -16.42
CA ARG A 57 8.38 1.35 -17.71
C ARG A 57 8.31 2.87 -17.57
N ARG A 58 7.48 3.37 -16.66
CA ARG A 58 7.28 4.80 -16.41
C ARG A 58 8.40 5.42 -15.60
N TYR A 59 8.93 4.72 -14.61
CA TYR A 59 9.85 5.28 -13.61
C TYR A 59 11.29 4.79 -13.72
N ALA A 60 11.59 3.79 -14.56
CA ALA A 60 12.93 3.23 -14.70
C ALA A 60 14.00 4.27 -15.12
N ASN A 61 13.59 5.36 -15.78
CA ASN A 61 14.50 6.45 -16.13
C ASN A 61 14.92 7.32 -14.93
N ASN A 62 14.30 7.13 -13.76
CA ASN A 62 14.72 7.71 -12.49
C ASN A 62 14.84 6.60 -11.43
N PRO A 63 15.99 5.90 -11.38
CA PRO A 63 16.18 4.74 -10.52
C PRO A 63 15.94 5.03 -9.03
N MET A 64 16.42 6.18 -8.52
CA MET A 64 16.21 6.58 -7.12
C MET A 64 14.72 6.69 -6.78
N LEU A 65 13.94 7.36 -7.63
CA LEU A 65 12.49 7.47 -7.44
C LEU A 65 11.82 6.10 -7.46
N TYR A 66 12.20 5.24 -8.40
CA TYR A 66 11.61 3.91 -8.52
C TYR A 66 11.94 3.03 -7.31
N GLU A 67 13.18 3.06 -6.83
CA GLU A 67 13.60 2.38 -5.60
C GLU A 67 12.84 2.91 -4.37
N ASP A 68 12.68 4.23 -4.25
CA ASP A 68 11.89 4.83 -3.17
C ASP A 68 10.42 4.38 -3.22
N LEU A 69 9.81 4.31 -4.41
CA LEU A 69 8.44 3.82 -4.56
C LEU A 69 8.29 2.37 -4.10
N LEU A 70 9.21 1.50 -4.51
CA LEU A 70 9.22 0.09 -4.10
C LEU A 70 9.42 -0.04 -2.59
N GLY A 71 10.42 0.67 -2.04
CA GLY A 71 10.75 0.61 -0.61
C GLY A 71 9.59 1.05 0.28
N ARG A 72 8.89 2.13 -0.09
CA ARG A 72 7.72 2.62 0.66
C ARG A 72 6.53 1.69 0.56
N HIS A 73 6.27 1.16 -0.63
CA HIS A 73 5.22 0.17 -0.84
C HIS A 73 5.45 -1.09 0.01
N ASP A 74 6.68 -1.61 0.05
CA ASP A 74 7.01 -2.78 0.85
C ASP A 74 6.95 -2.46 2.36
N SER A 75 7.37 -1.24 2.75
CA SER A 75 7.24 -0.75 4.12
C SER A 75 5.78 -0.69 4.58
N LEU A 76 4.85 -0.27 3.73
CA LEU A 76 3.41 -0.29 4.05
C LEU A 76 2.90 -1.70 4.36
N HIS A 77 3.22 -2.68 3.52
CA HIS A 77 2.82 -4.07 3.75
C HIS A 77 3.45 -4.64 5.02
N ARG A 78 4.71 -4.32 5.31
CA ARG A 78 5.36 -4.70 6.57
C ARG A 78 4.66 -4.07 7.78
N LEU A 79 4.41 -2.76 7.75
CA LEU A 79 3.69 -2.05 8.82
C LEU A 79 2.29 -2.62 9.03
N ALA A 80 1.60 -3.01 7.97
CA ALA A 80 0.28 -3.62 8.06
C ALA A 80 0.31 -4.99 8.75
N ARG A 81 1.33 -5.82 8.46
CA ARG A 81 1.54 -7.10 9.18
C ARG A 81 1.82 -6.87 10.65
N GLU A 82 2.68 -5.92 10.99
CA GLU A 82 2.97 -5.54 12.37
C GLU A 82 1.71 -5.03 13.10
N ALA A 83 0.91 -4.20 12.44
CA ALA A 83 -0.35 -3.70 12.99
C ALA A 83 -1.35 -4.83 13.26
N LYS A 84 -1.47 -5.78 12.31
CA LYS A 84 -2.32 -6.96 12.45
C LYS A 84 -1.87 -7.84 13.61
N ALA A 85 -0.56 -8.02 13.79
CA ALA A 85 -0.02 -8.75 14.92
C ALA A 85 -0.35 -8.08 16.27
N CYS A 86 -0.18 -6.76 16.38
CA CYS A 86 -0.62 -6.01 17.58
C CYS A 86 -2.12 -6.19 17.83
N HIS A 87 -2.95 -6.08 16.80
CA HIS A 87 -4.39 -6.27 16.89
C HIS A 87 -4.75 -7.68 17.38
N ASP A 88 -4.14 -8.71 16.81
CA ASP A 88 -4.41 -10.11 17.16
C ASP A 88 -3.97 -10.48 18.58
N LEU A 89 -2.97 -9.76 19.11
CA LEU A 89 -2.50 -9.87 20.49
C LEU A 89 -3.31 -9.01 21.47
N GLY A 90 -4.23 -8.17 20.99
CA GLY A 90 -4.97 -7.21 21.83
C GLY A 90 -4.13 -6.03 22.34
N ASP A 91 -2.97 -5.77 21.74
CA ASP A 91 -2.09 -4.64 22.08
C ASP A 91 -2.64 -3.32 21.51
N ALA A 92 -3.54 -2.70 22.26
CA ALA A 92 -4.19 -1.45 21.86
C ALA A 92 -3.20 -0.31 21.60
N GLN A 93 -2.13 -0.19 22.41
CA GLN A 93 -1.15 0.87 22.24
C GLN A 93 -0.31 0.64 20.98
N GLY A 94 0.11 -0.60 20.73
CA GLY A 94 0.78 -0.98 19.50
C GLY A 94 -0.08 -0.72 18.27
N VAL A 95 -1.37 -1.07 18.31
CA VAL A 95 -2.31 -0.77 17.21
C VAL A 95 -2.38 0.73 16.93
N LEU A 96 -2.52 1.57 17.95
CA LEU A 96 -2.59 3.03 17.78
C LEU A 96 -1.31 3.59 17.15
N GLN A 97 -0.15 3.13 17.61
CA GLN A 97 1.13 3.54 17.03
C GLN A 97 1.22 3.12 15.55
N LYS A 98 0.83 1.88 15.23
CA LYS A 98 0.88 1.36 13.86
C LYS A 98 -0.13 2.03 12.93
N ILE A 99 -1.29 2.46 13.41
CA ILE A 99 -2.23 3.28 12.64
C ILE A 99 -1.57 4.61 12.23
N SER A 100 -0.87 5.27 13.16
CA SER A 100 -0.15 6.51 12.88
C SER A 100 0.95 6.30 11.84
N ASP A 101 1.73 5.24 11.99
CA ASP A 101 2.82 4.87 11.07
C ASP A 101 2.28 4.55 9.67
N LEU A 102 1.24 3.73 9.57
CA LEU A 102 0.56 3.40 8.30
C LEU A 102 0.02 4.66 7.62
N GLY A 103 -0.66 5.53 8.36
CA GLY A 103 -1.21 6.77 7.80
C GLY A 103 -0.12 7.69 7.25
N ARG A 104 1.01 7.82 7.96
CA ARG A 104 2.16 8.61 7.51
C ARG A 104 2.79 8.01 6.25
N GLU A 105 3.09 6.71 6.26
CA GLU A 105 3.75 6.05 5.13
C GLU A 105 2.85 6.08 3.88
N ASN A 106 1.55 5.87 4.05
CA ASN A 106 0.59 5.94 2.95
C ASN A 106 0.54 7.34 2.33
N ARG A 107 0.48 8.40 3.14
CA ARG A 107 0.55 9.78 2.62
C ARG A 107 1.85 10.05 1.87
N SER A 108 2.99 9.56 2.36
CA SER A 108 4.28 9.72 1.68
C SER A 108 4.31 8.99 0.34
N LEU A 109 3.82 7.74 0.28
CA LEU A 109 3.73 6.99 -0.97
C LEU A 109 2.78 7.66 -1.97
N MET A 110 1.59 8.08 -1.52
CA MET A 110 0.61 8.76 -2.39
C MET A 110 1.16 10.08 -2.94
N ALA A 111 1.89 10.85 -2.14
CA ALA A 111 2.53 12.08 -2.59
C ALA A 111 3.58 11.81 -3.68
N LEU A 112 4.41 10.77 -3.53
CA LEU A 112 5.39 10.36 -4.55
C LEU A 112 4.71 9.89 -5.84
N LEU A 113 3.64 9.11 -5.73
CA LEU A 113 2.88 8.65 -6.89
C LEU A 113 2.19 9.82 -7.61
N GLN A 114 1.65 10.80 -6.89
CA GLN A 114 0.97 11.96 -7.48
C GLN A 114 1.92 12.95 -8.17
N GLN A 115 3.12 13.18 -7.61
CA GLN A 115 4.15 14.04 -8.22
C GLN A 115 4.63 13.53 -9.60
N THR A 116 4.27 12.31 -9.96
CA THR A 116 4.80 11.61 -11.13
C THR A 116 3.72 11.21 -12.13
N LEU A 117 2.46 11.56 -11.84
CA LEU A 117 1.35 11.53 -12.80
C LEU A 117 1.43 12.78 -13.71
N PRO A 118 1.07 12.67 -15.00
CA PRO A 118 1.13 13.79 -15.93
C PRO A 118 -0.04 14.77 -15.72
#